data_AF-A0A840H3R3-F1
#
_entry.id   AF-A0A840H3R3-F1
#
_cell.length_a   1.000
_cell.length_b   1.000
_cell.length_c   1.000
_cell.angle_alpha   90.00
_cell.angle_beta   90.00
_cell.angle_gamma   90.00
#
_symmetry.space_group_name_H-M   'P 1'
#
loop_
_entity.id
_entity.type
_entity.pdbx_description
1 polymer ?
#
loop_
_entity_poly.entity_id
_entity_poly.type
_entity_poly.pdbx_seq_one_letter_code
_entity_poly.pdbx_strand_id
1 'polypeptide(L)' 'MTTSNLKTIVLDFGAALLNGVRSGADEAGLAKMRDQAFDRLREFKEGPAAPALEEIFDVSCEIGRKLDMASMEMAA' A
#
# COMPACT_ATOMS: atom_id res chain seq x y z
N MET A 1 -11.61 -17.33 -6.83
CA MET A 1 -10.91 -16.52 -7.84
C MET A 1 -10.95 -15.04 -7.41
N THR A 2 -10.45 -14.73 -6.21
CA THR A 2 -10.60 -13.43 -5.51
C THR A 2 -9.24 -12.79 -5.16
N THR A 3 -8.15 -13.54 -5.25
CA THR A 3 -6.79 -13.16 -4.85
C THR A 3 -6.13 -12.12 -5.77
N SER A 4 -6.80 -11.69 -6.85
CA SER A 4 -6.17 -10.83 -7.87
C SER A 4 -6.15 -9.35 -7.50
N ASN A 5 -7.18 -8.84 -6.83
CA ASN A 5 -7.35 -7.39 -6.68
C ASN A 5 -6.60 -6.80 -5.49
N LEU A 6 -6.49 -7.56 -4.39
CA LEU A 6 -5.65 -7.19 -3.24
C LEU A 6 -4.17 -7.12 -3.61
N LYS A 7 -3.68 -8.07 -4.42
CA LYS A 7 -2.32 -8.04 -4.95
C LYS A 7 -2.07 -6.81 -5.81
N THR A 8 -3.05 -6.38 -6.60
CA THR A 8 -2.93 -5.16 -7.40
C THR A 8 -2.74 -3.92 -6.53
N ILE A 9 -3.47 -3.77 -5.42
CA ILE A 9 -3.27 -2.65 -4.48
C ILE A 9 -1.82 -2.59 -3.99
N VAL A 10 -1.28 -3.74 -3.61
CA VAL A 10 0.09 -3.88 -3.09
C VAL A 10 1.15 -3.59 -4.16
N LEU A 11 0.93 -4.02 -5.40
CA LEU A 11 1.83 -3.78 -6.52
C LEU A 11 1.81 -2.31 -6.94
N ASP A 12 0.62 -1.73 -7.07
CA ASP A 12 0.43 -0.31 -7.42
C ASP A 12 1.07 0.60 -6.36
N PHE A 13 0.84 0.29 -5.08
CA PHE A 13 1.47 1.01 -3.98
C PHE A 13 2.99 0.89 -4.04
N GLY A 14 3.54 -0.30 -4.24
CA GLY A 14 4.99 -0.49 -4.37
C GLY A 14 5.59 0.31 -5.52
N ALA A 15 4.93 0.34 -6.68
CA ALA A 15 5.35 1.13 -7.83
C ALA A 15 5.30 2.64 -7.54
N ALA A 16 4.22 3.13 -6.91
CA ALA A 16 4.07 4.52 -6.51
C ALA A 16 5.17 4.93 -5.52
N LEU A 17 5.43 4.10 -4.51
CA LEU A 17 6.43 4.34 -3.47
C LEU A 17 7.84 4.45 -4.06
N LEU A 18 8.23 3.49 -4.91
CA LEU A 18 9.54 3.52 -5.59
C LEU A 18 9.71 4.74 -6.49
N ASN A 19 8.65 5.13 -7.21
CA ASN A 19 8.68 6.33 -8.04
C ASN A 19 8.73 7.60 -7.17
N GLY A 20 8.05 7.62 -6.02
CA GLY A 20 8.11 8.70 -5.04
C GLY A 20 9.52 8.92 -4.52
N VAL A 21 10.16 7.85 -4.02
CA VAL A 21 11.55 7.87 -3.55
C VAL A 21 12.50 8.36 -4.66
N ARG A 22 12.37 7.81 -5.88
CA ARG A 22 13.19 8.25 -7.03
C ARG A 22 13.02 9.73 -7.36
N SER A 23 11.83 10.27 -7.13
CA SER A 23 11.50 11.67 -7.44
C SER A 23 11.79 12.62 -6.27
N GLY A 24 12.32 12.12 -5.15
CA GLY A 24 12.61 12.92 -3.96
C GLY A 24 11.39 13.32 -3.15
N ALA A 25 10.34 12.48 -3.13
CA ALA A 25 9.21 12.67 -2.21
C ALA A 25 9.70 12.65 -0.75
N ASP A 26 9.13 13.52 0.08
CA ASP A 26 9.38 13.53 1.53
C ASP A 26 8.48 12.51 2.26
N GLU A 27 8.68 12.36 3.57
CA GLU A 27 7.88 11.44 4.40
C GLU A 27 6.36 11.71 4.27
N ALA A 28 5.95 12.97 4.17
CA ALA A 28 4.55 13.34 3.99
C ALA A 28 4.01 12.86 2.64
N GLY A 29 4.80 13.01 1.56
CA GLY A 29 4.50 12.50 0.24
C GLY A 29 4.34 10.98 0.21
N LEU A 30 5.23 10.24 0.88
CA LEU A 30 5.13 8.77 0.97
C LEU A 30 3.93 8.33 1.84
N ALA A 31 3.68 9.00 2.96
CA ALA A 31 2.52 8.75 3.81
C ALA A 31 1.20 8.94 3.05
N LYS A 32 1.12 9.95 2.17
CA LYS A 32 -0.04 10.16 1.31
C LYS A 32 -0.27 8.99 0.34
N MET A 33 0.78 8.40 -0.21
CA MET A 33 0.66 7.22 -1.09
C MET A 33 0.14 6.00 -0.33
N ARG A 34 0.58 5.82 0.93
CA ARG A 34 0.04 4.80 1.84
C ARG A 34 -1.44 5.01 2.09
N ASP A 35 -1.85 6.24 2.38
CA ASP A 35 -3.25 6.56 2.67
C ASP A 35 -4.15 6.26 1.47
N GLN A 36 -3.70 6.57 0.26
CA GLN A 36 -4.39 6.20 -0.98
C GLN A 36 -4.53 4.69 -1.16
N ALA A 37 -3.50 3.91 -0.79
CA ALA A 37 -3.58 2.45 -0.82
C ALA A 37 -4.58 1.92 0.22
N PHE A 38 -4.64 2.53 1.40
CA PHE A 38 -5.62 2.19 2.43
C PHE A 38 -7.05 2.56 2.06
N ASP A 39 -7.27 3.67 1.36
CA ASP A 39 -8.59 4.02 0.85
C ASP A 39 -9.11 2.96 -0.13
N ARG A 40 -8.28 2.51 -1.07
CA ARG A 40 -8.61 1.41 -1.99
C ARG A 40 -8.87 0.09 -1.25
N LEU A 41 -8.13 -0.18 -0.18
CA LEU A 41 -8.35 -1.37 0.65
C LEU A 41 -9.69 -1.29 1.41
N ARG A 42 -10.06 -0.10 1.89
CA ARG A 42 -11.34 0.15 2.56
C ARG A 42 -12.52 -0.04 1.60
N GLU A 43 -12.41 0.48 0.38
CA GLU A 43 -13.41 0.24 -0.68
C GLU A 43 -13.58 -1.27 -0.96
N PHE A 44 -12.49 -2.03 -0.96
CA PHE A 44 -12.53 -3.48 -1.13
C PHE A 44 -13.23 -4.21 0.02
N LYS A 45 -12.98 -3.79 1.26
CA LYS A 45 -13.63 -4.32 2.45
C LYS A 45 -15.15 -4.05 2.44
N GLU A 46 -15.57 -2.90 1.95
CA GLU A 46 -16.97 -2.47 1.93
C GLU A 46 -17.75 -3.00 0.72
N GLY A 47 -17.07 -3.65 -0.23
CA GLY A 47 -17.66 -4.20 -1.44
C GLY A 47 -18.45 -5.49 -1.24
N PRO A 48 -19.30 -5.86 -2.23
CA PRO A 48 -20.17 -7.04 -2.17
C PRO A 48 -19.42 -8.39 -2.18
N ALA A 49 -18.12 -8.37 -2.49
CA ALA A 49 -17.22 -9.52 -2.47
C ALA A 49 -16.02 -9.23 -1.55
N ALA A 50 -16.30 -8.71 -0.36
CA ALA A 50 -15.30 -8.37 0.63
C ALA A 50 -14.35 -9.57 0.89
N PRO A 51 -13.02 -9.36 0.80
CA PRO A 51 -12.03 -10.38 1.14
C PRO A 51 -12.14 -10.79 2.61
N ALA A 52 -11.50 -11.91 2.96
CA ALA A 52 -11.40 -12.29 4.36
C ALA A 52 -10.63 -11.22 5.14
N LEU A 53 -11.00 -11.01 6.41
CA LEU A 53 -10.35 -10.01 7.26
C LEU A 53 -8.84 -10.25 7.39
N GLU A 54 -8.42 -11.52 7.42
CA GLU A 54 -7.00 -11.91 7.40
C GLU A 54 -6.28 -11.40 6.15
N GLU A 55 -6.87 -11.56 4.95
CA GLU A 55 -6.28 -11.05 3.71
C GLU A 55 -6.16 -9.52 3.71
N ILE A 56 -7.13 -8.82 4.32
CA ILE A 56 -7.07 -7.35 4.50
C ILE A 56 -5.92 -6.96 5.43
N PHE A 57 -5.73 -7.69 6.54
CA PHE A 57 -4.63 -7.44 7.47
C PHE A 57 -3.27 -7.75 6.85
N ASP A 58 -3.13 -8.83 6.11
CA ASP A 58 -1.90 -9.18 5.40
C ASP A 58 -1.46 -8.07 4.44
N VAL A 59 -2.41 -7.56 3.64
CA VAL A 59 -2.16 -6.44 2.73
C VAL A 59 -1.78 -5.17 3.49
N SER A 60 -2.48 -4.88 4.60
CA SER A 60 -2.18 -3.71 5.44
C SER A 60 -0.76 -3.78 6.01
N CYS A 61 -0.35 -4.94 6.52
CA CYS A 61 0.98 -5.20 7.02
C CYS A 61 2.04 -5.12 5.92
N GLU A 62 1.74 -5.56 4.70
CA GLU A 62 2.67 -5.43 3.57
C GLU A 62 2.86 -3.97 3.13
N ILE A 63 1.78 -3.19 3.08
CA ILE A 63 1.84 -1.75 2.81
C ILE A 63 2.71 -1.04 3.86
N GLY A 64 2.47 -1.32 5.15
CA GLY A 64 3.26 -0.76 6.25
C GLY A 64 4.76 -1.08 6.12
N ARG A 65 5.10 -2.36 5.96
CA ARG A 65 6.50 -2.80 5.79
C ARG A 65 7.20 -2.14 4.61
N LYS A 66 6.52 -1.99 3.47
CA LYS A 66 7.10 -1.33 2.30
C LYS A 66 7.37 0.15 2.55
N LEU A 67 6.47 0.85 3.24
CA LEU A 67 6.70 2.23 3.64
C LEU A 67 7.91 2.34 4.57
N ASP A 68 7.98 1.49 5.60
CA ASP A 68 9.10 1.49 6.55
C ASP A 68 10.45 1.32 5.83
N MET A 69 10.52 0.39 4.86
CA MET A 69 11.71 0.20 4.03
C MET A 69 12.06 1.45 3.22
N ALA A 70 11.07 2.10 2.59
CA ALA A 70 11.32 3.33 1.83
C ALA A 70 11.81 4.48 2.72
N SER A 71 11.25 4.63 3.92
CA SER A 71 11.69 5.64 4.88
C SER A 71 13.12 5.41 5.37
N MET A 72 13.52 4.14 5.59
CA MET A 72 14.89 3.80 5.97
C MET A 72 15.90 4.14 4.86
N GLU A 73 15.56 3.87 3.60
CA GLU A 73 16.41 4.22 2.46
C GLU A 73 16.56 5.74 2.27
N MET A 74 15.53 6.52 2.57
CA MET A 74 15.61 7.98 2.50
C MET A 74 16.45 8.60 3.62
N ALA A 75 16.66 7.89 4.72
CA ALA A 75 17.45 8.34 5.86
C ALA A 75 18.94 7.97 5.75
N ALA A 76 19.33 7.20 4.72
CA ALA A 76 20.69 6.72 4.47
C ALA A 76 21.45 7.63 3.49
#